data_AF-A0A1I5CYY9-F1
#
_entry.id   AF-A0A1I5CYY9-F1
#
_cell.length_a   1.000
_cell.length_b   1.000
_cell.length_c   1.000
_cell.angle_alpha   90.00
_cell.angle_beta   90.00
_cell.angle_gamma   90.00
#
_symmetry.space_group_name_H-M   'P 1'
#
loop_
_entity.id
_entity.type
_entity.pdbx_description
1 polymer ?
#
loop_
_entity_poly.entity_id
_entity_poly.type
_entity_poly.pdbx_seq_one_letter_code
_entity_poly.pdbx_strand_id
1 'polypeptide(L)' 'MQELFVKKFWKEESIWFYIHFQNEEAIRQIEISSKGKVFLTLENPHRGESMLYDQSIEEIDLQDPDFITKEEFEDTWNDQ' A
#
# COMPACT_ATOMS: atom_id res chain seq x y z
N MET A 1 12.52 -15.00 -2.18
CA MET A 1 11.44 -14.08 -2.57
C MET A 1 11.77 -12.74 -1.93
N GLN A 2 11.79 -11.67 -2.72
CA GLN A 2 12.07 -10.33 -2.21
C GLN A 2 10.74 -9.68 -1.82
N GLU A 3 10.59 -9.39 -0.53
CA GLU A 3 9.43 -8.64 0.00
C GLU A 3 9.88 -7.21 0.27
N LEU A 4 8.99 -6.25 -0.01
CA LEU A 4 9.22 -4.86 0.33
C LEU A 4 7.92 -4.20 0.78
N PHE A 5 8.00 -3.36 1.81
CA PHE A 5 6.87 -2.69 2.42
C PHE A 5 7.11 -1.20 2.39
N VAL A 6 6.12 -0.46 1.89
CA VAL A 6 6.21 1.00 1.76
C VAL A 6 4.97 1.67 2.31
N LYS A 7 5.15 2.91 2.73
CA LYS A 7 4.13 3.82 3.23
C LYS A 7 4.33 5.17 2.56
N LYS A 8 3.33 5.61 1.78
CA LYS A 8 3.38 6.88 1.07
C LYS A 8 2.16 7.73 1.37
N PHE A 9 2.38 9.03 1.62
CA PHE A 9 1.28 9.99 1.76
C PHE A 9 1.01 10.71 0.45
N TRP A 10 -0.20 10.56 -0.08
CA TRP A 10 -0.68 11.36 -1.19
C TRP A 10 -1.40 12.60 -0.66
N LYS A 11 -0.74 13.74 -0.79
CA LYS A 11 -1.19 15.01 -0.21
C LYS A 11 -2.50 15.54 -0.82
N GLU A 12 -2.71 15.32 -2.12
CA GLU A 12 -3.85 15.88 -2.84
C GLU A 12 -5.19 15.36 -2.30
N GLU A 13 -5.25 14.07 -1.99
CA GLU A 13 -6.46 13.43 -1.45
C GLU A 13 -6.37 13.15 0.05
N SER A 14 -5.24 13.47 0.69
CA SER A 14 -4.97 13.17 2.10
C SER A 14 -5.13 11.69 2.43
N ILE A 15 -4.51 10.83 1.60
CA ILE A 15 -4.56 9.37 1.73
C ILE A 15 -3.17 8.85 2.05
N TRP A 16 -3.10 7.94 3.03
CA TRP A 16 -1.93 7.11 3.27
C TRP A 16 -2.08 5.78 2.55
N PHE A 17 -1.11 5.45 1.71
CA PHE A 17 -0.98 4.16 1.05
C PHE A 17 0.05 3.33 1.79
N TYR A 18 -0.31 2.12 2.17
CA TYR A 18 0.61 1.09 2.61
C TYR A 18 0.60 0.00 1.54
N ILE A 19 1.74 -0.33 0.97
CA ILE A 19 1.83 -1.28 -0.14
C ILE A 19 2.86 -2.34 0.20
N HIS A 20 2.47 -3.60 0.02
CA HIS A 20 3.35 -4.75 0.11
C HIS A 20 3.65 -5.26 -1.30
N PHE A 21 4.91 -5.15 -1.69
CA PHE A 21 5.45 -5.69 -2.93
C PHE A 21 6.10 -7.05 -2.70
N GLN A 22 5.87 -7.96 -3.64
CA GLN A 22 6.55 -9.25 -3.73
C GLN A 22 7.11 -9.41 -5.14
N ASN A 23 8.44 -9.51 -5.26
CA ASN A 23 9.13 -9.52 -6.56
C ASN A 23 8.70 -8.34 -7.46
N GLU A 24 8.69 -7.12 -6.90
CA GLU A 24 8.35 -5.86 -7.59
C GLU A 24 6.87 -5.68 -7.97
N GLU A 25 6.01 -6.67 -7.71
CA GLU A 25 4.55 -6.57 -7.91
C GLU A 25 3.84 -6.30 -6.59
N ALA A 26 2.88 -5.36 -6.58
CA ALA A 26 2.07 -5.12 -5.39
C ALA A 26 1.03 -6.24 -5.21
N ILE A 27 1.03 -6.87 -4.03
CA ILE A 27 0.13 -8.00 -3.74
C ILE A 27 -0.89 -7.69 -2.65
N ARG A 28 -0.62 -6.69 -1.81
CA ARG A 28 -1.53 -6.16 -0.80
C ARG A 28 -1.38 -4.65 -0.70
N GLN A 29 -2.50 -3.95 -0.53
CA GLN A 29 -2.54 -2.50 -0.33
C GLN A 29 -3.57 -2.11 0.74
N ILE A 30 -3.22 -1.11 1.53
CA ILE A 30 -4.11 -0.45 2.49
C ILE A 30 -4.15 1.03 2.14
N GLU A 31 -5.35 1.58 2.00
CA GLU A 31 -5.57 3.02 1.87
C GLU A 31 -6.23 3.51 3.15
N ILE A 32 -5.64 4.52 3.79
CA ILE A 32 -6.18 5.14 4.99
C ILE A 32 -6.47 6.60 4.70
N SER A 33 -7.74 6.98 4.81
CA SER A 33 -8.23 8.34 4.62
C SER A 33 -9.21 8.73 5.73
N SER A 34 -9.71 9.96 5.69
CA SER A 34 -10.80 10.41 6.58
C SER A 34 -12.11 9.64 6.37
N LYS A 35 -12.30 8.97 5.21
CA LYS A 35 -13.48 8.15 4.90
C LYS A 35 -13.40 6.74 5.49
N GLY A 36 -12.23 6.34 6.00
CA GLY A 36 -11.98 5.01 6.56
C GLY A 36 -10.80 4.31 5.88
N LYS A 37 -10.77 2.98 6.02
CA LYS A 37 -9.74 2.11 5.47
C LYS A 37 -10.26 1.26 4.33
N VAL A 38 -9.46 1.11 3.27
CA VAL A 38 -9.72 0.20 2.16
C VAL A 38 -8.57 -0.79 2.09
N PHE A 39 -8.91 -2.07 1.94
CA PHE A 39 -7.96 -3.18 1.84
C PHE A 39 -8.14 -3.86 0.49
N LEU A 40 -7.03 -4.04 -0.21
CA LEU A 40 -6.97 -4.58 -1.57
C LEU A 40 -5.94 -5.71 -1.63
N THR A 41 -6.26 -6.74 -2.41
CA THR A 41 -5.40 -7.91 -2.64
C THR A 41 -5.48 -8.32 -4.11
N LEU A 42 -4.60 -9.21 -4.56
CA LEU A 42 -4.70 -9.78 -5.92
C LEU A 42 -6.06 -10.44 -6.20
N GLU A 43 -6.70 -11.01 -5.18
CA GLU A 43 -8.03 -11.64 -5.31
C GLU A 43 -9.15 -10.61 -5.40
N ASN A 44 -8.98 -9.45 -4.74
CA ASN A 44 -9.92 -8.34 -4.73
C ASN A 44 -9.18 -7.02 -5.04
N PRO A 45 -8.74 -6.82 -6.29
CA PRO A 45 -7.86 -5.69 -6.64
C PRO A 45 -8.63 -4.38 -6.80
N HIS A 46 -9.96 -4.40 -6.76
CA HIS A 46 -10.80 -3.20 -6.87
C HIS A 46 -11.82 -3.16 -5.73
N ARG A 47 -11.99 -2.00 -5.12
CA ARG A 47 -13.02 -1.77 -4.11
C ARG A 47 -13.52 -0.33 -4.16
N GLY A 48 -14.70 -0.13 -4.73
CA GLY A 48 -15.24 1.21 -4.97
C GLY A 48 -14.41 1.93 -6.04
N GLU A 49 -13.85 3.08 -5.69
CA GLU A 49 -12.96 3.88 -6.55
C GLU A 49 -11.48 3.49 -6.39
N SER A 50 -11.16 2.68 -5.38
CA SER A 50 -9.79 2.24 -5.08
C SER A 50 -9.37 1.04 -5.94
N MET A 51 -8.12 1.03 -6.36
CA MET A 51 -7.49 -0.03 -7.16
C MET A 51 -6.12 -0.40 -6.58
N LEU A 52 -5.81 -1.69 -6.56
CA LEU A 52 -4.50 -2.19 -6.18
C LEU A 52 -3.45 -1.62 -7.13
N TYR A 53 -2.36 -1.10 -6.58
CA TYR A 53 -1.26 -0.59 -7.37
C TYR A 53 -0.80 -1.61 -8.41
N ASP A 54 -0.82 -1.23 -9.69
CA ASP A 54 -0.54 -2.11 -10.84
C ASP A 54 0.72 -1.70 -11.61
N GLN A 55 1.44 -0.70 -11.11
CA GLN A 55 2.69 -0.21 -11.68
C GLN A 55 3.91 -0.80 -10.96
N SER A 56 5.09 -0.62 -11.57
CA SER A 56 6.37 -1.00 -10.96
C SER A 56 6.68 -0.13 -9.76
N ILE A 57 7.41 -0.68 -8.80
CA ILE A 57 7.94 0.10 -7.67
C ILE A 57 8.85 1.26 -8.11
N GLU A 58 9.47 1.19 -9.29
CA GLU A 58 10.31 2.28 -9.80
C GLU A 58 9.49 3.51 -10.25
N GLU A 59 8.19 3.34 -10.51
CA GLU A 59 7.30 4.42 -10.96
C GLU A 59 6.80 5.27 -9.77
N ILE A 60 6.88 4.74 -8.54
CA ILE A 60 6.55 5.48 -7.32
C ILE A 60 7.80 6.21 -6.82
N ASP A 61 7.68 7.54 -6.65
CA ASP A 61 8.74 8.38 -6.08
C ASP A 61 8.94 8.07 -4.59
N LEU A 62 9.66 7.00 -4.28
CA LEU A 62 9.96 6.54 -2.93
C LEU A 62 11.27 7.14 -2.41
N GLN A 63 11.27 7.50 -1.14
CA GLN A 63 12.45 7.92 -0.40
C GLN A 63 12.68 6.96 0.77
N ASP A 64 13.89 6.93 1.33
CA ASP A 64 14.23 6.11 2.50
C ASP A 64 13.17 6.10 3.64
N PRO A 65 12.53 7.23 4.03
CA PRO A 65 11.50 7.21 5.07
C PRO A 65 10.16 6.60 4.65
N ASP A 66 9.94 6.36 3.36
CA ASP A 66 8.73 5.68 2.88
C ASP A 66 8.82 4.16 3.07
N PHE A 67 10.01 3.59 3.28
CA PHE A 67 10.16 2.16 3.54
C PHE A 67 9.82 1.85 5.00
N ILE A 68 8.94 0.88 5.20
CA ILE A 68 8.49 0.45 6.52
C ILE A 68 8.85 -1.01 6.77
N THR A 69 8.75 -1.45 8.03
CA THR A 69 8.95 -2.86 8.34
C THR A 69 7.71 -3.67 7.99
N LYS A 70 7.90 -4.98 7.81
CA LYS A 70 6.79 -5.93 7.73
C LYS A 70 5.86 -5.83 8.94
N GLU A 71 6.43 -5.67 10.13
CA GLU A 71 5.67 -5.54 11.38
C GLU A 71 4.74 -4.32 11.35
N GLU A 72 5.22 -3.14 10.94
CA GLU A 72 4.37 -1.94 10.80
C GLU A 72 3.22 -2.15 9.79
N PHE A 73 3.51 -2.84 8.67
CA PHE A 73 2.49 -3.16 7.69
C PHE A 73 1.44 -4.13 8.25
N GLU A 74 1.86 -5.24 8.86
CA GLU A 74 0.97 -6.27 9.38
C GLU A 74 0.14 -5.75 10.56
N ASP A 75 0.71 -4.88 11.41
CA ASP A 75 -0.04 -4.20 12.48
C ASP A 75 -1.18 -3.35 11.90
N THR A 76 -0.88 -2.62 10.82
CA THR A 76 -1.89 -1.81 10.10
C THR A 76 -2.92 -2.70 9.39
N TRP A 77 -2.49 -3.84 8.85
CA TRP A 77 -3.32 -4.81 8.14
C TRP A 77 -4.29 -5.54 9.07
N ASN A 78 -3.86 -5.87 10.29
CA ASN A 78 -4.67 -6.60 11.28
C ASN A 78 -5.65 -5.70 12.03
N ASP A 79 -5.51 -4.37 11.95
CA ASP A 79 -6.46 -3.37 12.47
C ASP A 79 -7.64 -3.13 11.49
N GLN A 80 -8.21 -4.23 10.99
CA GLN A 80 -9.38 -4.30 10.10
C GLN A 80 -10.71 -4.15 10.84
#